data_AF-Q22D87-F1
#
_entry.id   AF-Q22D87-F1
#
_cell.length_a   1.000
_cell.length_b   1.000
_cell.length_c   1.000
_cell.angle_alpha   90.00
_cell.angle_beta   90.00
_cell.angle_gamma   90.00
#
_symmetry.space_group_name_H-M   'P 1'
#
loop_
_entity.id
_entity.type
_entity.pdbx_description
1 polymer ?
#
loop_
_entity_poly.entity_id
_entity_poly.type
_entity_poly.pdbx_seq_one_letter_code
_entity_poly.pdbx_strand_id
1 'polypeptide(L)'
;MEVEKKDQKKGDVIQESKEYLDQFQAKKDEENNQKEEQVIKFTHKLHDKYGFLSNLFQSKIMIDKLQFMSVEHYYQAMKFEGTKKFEVIRRAGKAIDAHKLAQKKDTPKNRDWQDLKVAYMKKAIQAKFQQNKALKKQLIETYPNKLVDVTPGDKFWGIGDKEEGKNMNGQILMEIRELCMKEPEEEMEQSMNE
;
A
#
# COMPACT_ATOMS: atom_id res chain seq x y z
N MET A 1 -34.17 38.78 22.80
CA MET A 1 -33.75 37.80 23.83
C MET A 1 -33.82 36.34 23.38
N GLU A 2 -34.49 35.97 22.27
CA GLU A 2 -34.53 34.56 21.80
C GLU A 2 -33.40 34.15 20.84
N VAL A 3 -32.72 35.10 20.19
CA VAL A 3 -31.68 34.82 19.18
C VAL A 3 -30.36 34.40 19.84
N GLU A 4 -29.94 35.07 20.92
CA GLU A 4 -28.69 34.77 21.64
C GLU A 4 -28.66 33.38 22.29
N LYS A 5 -29.82 32.83 22.70
CA LYS A 5 -29.90 31.49 23.29
C LYS A 5 -29.76 30.34 22.27
N LYS A 6 -30.01 30.60 20.98
CA LYS A 6 -29.86 29.60 19.91
C LYS A 6 -28.42 29.46 19.45
N ASP A 7 -27.67 30.56 19.41
CA ASP A 7 -26.26 30.55 19.00
C ASP A 7 -25.35 29.95 20.07
N GLN A 8 -25.66 30.18 21.35
CA GLN A 8 -24.93 29.58 22.48
C GLN A 8 -25.09 28.05 22.51
N LYS A 9 -26.33 27.55 22.34
CA LYS A 9 -26.62 26.11 22.24
C LYS A 9 -25.91 25.43 21.07
N LYS A 10 -25.70 26.13 19.97
CA LYS A 10 -25.03 25.57 18.78
C LYS A 10 -23.52 25.47 19.00
N GLY A 11 -22.92 26.43 19.70
CA GLY A 11 -21.51 26.38 20.13
C GLY A 11 -21.24 25.25 21.12
N ASP A 12 -22.12 25.05 22.09
CA ASP A 12 -21.99 23.99 23.10
C ASP A 12 -22.06 22.58 22.48
N VAL A 13 -22.96 22.36 21.52
CA VAL A 13 -23.09 21.06 20.81
C VAL A 13 -21.86 20.73 19.95
N ILE A 14 -21.23 21.74 19.33
CA ILE A 14 -20.00 21.56 18.54
C ILE A 14 -18.80 21.27 19.45
N GLN A 15 -18.75 21.89 20.63
CA GLN A 15 -17.72 21.64 21.63
C GLN A 15 -17.85 20.22 22.20
N GLU A 16 -19.07 19.80 22.57
CA GLU A 16 -19.35 18.43 23.05
C GLU A 16 -19.04 17.37 21.99
N SER A 17 -19.31 17.62 20.70
CA SER A 17 -18.98 16.68 19.63
C SER A 17 -17.47 16.55 19.41
N LYS A 18 -16.72 17.63 19.59
CA LYS A 18 -15.26 17.63 19.47
C LYS A 18 -14.60 16.89 20.62
N GLU A 19 -15.04 17.12 21.85
CA GLU A 19 -14.56 16.40 23.03
C GLU A 19 -14.87 14.90 22.94
N TYR A 20 -16.02 14.52 22.39
CA TYR A 20 -16.36 13.11 22.14
C TYR A 20 -15.41 12.45 21.12
N LEU A 21 -15.12 13.15 20.01
CA LEU A 21 -14.20 12.65 18.97
C LEU A 21 -12.76 12.53 19.50
N ASP A 22 -12.30 13.52 20.28
CA ASP A 22 -10.97 13.50 20.89
C ASP A 22 -10.84 12.34 21.90
N GLN A 23 -11.87 12.09 22.71
CA GLN A 23 -11.91 10.94 23.64
C GLN A 23 -11.98 9.59 22.92
N PHE A 24 -12.72 9.52 21.80
CA PHE A 24 -12.78 8.32 20.97
C PHE A 24 -11.44 8.01 20.32
N GLN A 25 -10.77 9.02 19.78
CA GLN A 25 -9.42 8.91 19.21
C GLN A 25 -8.41 8.50 20.29
N ALA A 26 -8.45 9.13 21.47
CA ALA A 26 -7.58 8.79 22.61
C ALA A 26 -7.78 7.35 23.09
N LYS A 27 -9.02 6.84 23.17
CA LYS A 27 -9.29 5.44 23.50
C LYS A 27 -8.76 4.47 22.44
N LYS A 28 -8.90 4.83 21.16
CA LYS A 28 -8.36 4.03 20.05
C LYS A 28 -6.83 4.01 20.09
N ASP A 29 -6.22 5.12 20.47
CA ASP A 29 -4.78 5.25 20.63
C ASP A 29 -4.28 4.48 21.87
N GLU A 30 -5.00 4.49 22.99
CA GLU A 30 -4.72 3.67 24.19
C GLU A 30 -4.86 2.16 23.93
N GLU A 31 -5.91 1.72 23.22
CA GLU A 31 -6.08 0.32 22.81
C GLU A 31 -4.98 -0.14 21.85
N ASN A 32 -4.48 0.76 20.99
CA ASN A 32 -3.34 0.49 20.12
C ASN A 32 -2.01 0.46 20.90
N ASN A 33 -1.86 1.26 21.95
CA ASN A 33 -0.65 1.33 22.77
C ASN A 33 -0.42 0.08 23.65
N GLN A 34 -1.45 -0.77 23.81
CA GLN A 34 -1.34 -2.05 24.53
C GLN A 34 -1.02 -3.24 23.63
N LYS A 35 -0.99 -3.08 22.29
CA LYS A 35 -0.56 -4.15 21.38
C LYS A 35 0.96 -4.17 21.28
N GLU A 36 1.59 -5.18 21.86
CA GLU A 36 3.00 -5.48 21.61
C GLU A 36 3.26 -5.59 20.11
N GLU A 37 4.31 -4.91 19.63
CA GLU A 37 4.72 -4.94 18.22
C GLU A 37 5.09 -6.38 17.82
N GLN A 38 4.26 -7.02 17.00
CA GLN A 38 4.54 -8.36 16.46
C GLN A 38 5.18 -8.28 15.08
N VAL A 39 5.70 -9.41 14.60
CA VAL A 39 6.23 -9.55 13.24
C VAL A 39 5.23 -10.31 12.36
N ILE A 40 4.77 -9.66 11.30
CA ILE A 40 4.01 -10.30 10.22
C ILE A 40 4.99 -10.72 9.13
N LYS A 41 5.19 -12.03 9.00
CA LYS A 41 5.94 -12.63 7.90
C LYS A 41 5.00 -12.88 6.71
N PHE A 42 5.39 -12.46 5.51
CA PHE A 42 4.63 -12.72 4.29
C PHE A 42 5.55 -13.14 3.14
N THR A 43 4.97 -13.77 2.11
CA THR A 43 5.68 -14.25 0.92
C THR A 43 4.81 -14.07 -0.32
N HIS A 44 5.25 -14.62 -1.45
CA HIS A 44 4.48 -14.69 -2.68
C HIS A 44 3.30 -15.69 -2.68
N LYS A 45 2.98 -16.34 -1.56
CA LYS A 45 1.79 -17.20 -1.42
C LYS A 45 0.51 -16.37 -1.39
N LEU A 46 -0.13 -16.21 -2.55
CA LEU A 46 -1.25 -15.29 -2.73
C LEU A 46 -2.53 -15.67 -1.99
N HIS A 47 -2.69 -16.93 -1.59
CA HIS A 47 -3.85 -17.42 -0.86
C HIS A 47 -3.70 -17.33 0.67
N ASP A 48 -2.51 -16.97 1.16
CA ASP A 48 -2.28 -16.78 2.59
C ASP A 48 -2.98 -15.50 3.07
N LYS A 49 -3.25 -15.41 4.38
CA LYS A 49 -3.87 -14.24 5.04
C LYS A 49 -3.22 -12.91 4.61
N TYR A 50 -1.90 -12.91 4.44
CA TYR A 50 -1.11 -11.72 4.07
C TYR A 50 -0.64 -11.73 2.61
N GLY A 51 -1.21 -12.59 1.77
CA GLY A 51 -0.88 -12.69 0.34
C GLY A 51 -1.14 -11.38 -0.42
N PHE A 52 -2.05 -10.54 0.09
CA PHE A 52 -2.31 -9.20 -0.45
C PHE A 52 -1.12 -8.24 -0.31
N LEU A 53 -0.13 -8.52 0.55
CA LEU A 53 1.10 -7.73 0.63
C LEU A 53 2.09 -8.03 -0.50
N SER A 54 1.92 -9.17 -1.19
CA SER A 54 2.77 -9.55 -2.33
C SER A 54 2.56 -8.63 -3.54
N ASN A 55 3.66 -8.33 -4.25
CA ASN A 55 3.64 -7.58 -5.50
C ASN A 55 3.05 -8.37 -6.68
N LEU A 56 2.95 -9.70 -6.52
CA LEU A 56 2.28 -10.60 -7.45
C LEU A 56 0.75 -10.62 -7.28
N PHE A 57 0.22 -10.10 -6.16
CA PHE A 57 -1.21 -10.07 -5.91
C PHE A 57 -1.91 -9.23 -6.99
N GLN A 58 -2.98 -9.77 -7.56
CA GLN A 58 -3.72 -9.11 -8.62
C GLN A 58 -4.50 -7.92 -8.05
N SER A 59 -4.03 -6.72 -8.35
CA SER A 59 -4.71 -5.46 -8.06
C SER A 59 -4.44 -4.54 -9.24
N LYS A 60 -5.49 -4.18 -9.97
CA LYS A 60 -5.36 -3.28 -11.11
C LYS A 60 -4.91 -1.91 -10.60
N ILE A 61 -3.84 -1.39 -11.18
CA ILE A 61 -3.30 -0.06 -10.87
C ILE A 61 -3.22 0.77 -12.14
N MET A 62 -3.59 2.04 -12.03
CA MET A 62 -3.48 3.04 -13.07
C MET A 62 -2.31 3.97 -12.73
N ILE A 63 -1.28 4.01 -13.59
CA ILE A 63 -0.12 4.88 -13.42
C ILE A 63 0.16 5.54 -14.76
N ASP A 64 0.28 6.87 -14.78
CA ASP A 64 0.55 7.67 -15.97
C ASP A 64 -0.43 7.34 -17.13
N LYS A 65 -1.72 7.19 -16.78
CA LYS A 65 -2.84 6.79 -17.68
C LYS A 65 -2.73 5.39 -18.28
N LEU A 66 -1.77 4.58 -17.83
CA LEU A 66 -1.61 3.19 -18.23
C LEU A 66 -2.10 2.24 -17.14
N GLN A 67 -2.85 1.21 -17.55
CA GLN A 67 -3.30 0.15 -16.65
C GLN A 67 -2.28 -0.98 -16.57
N PHE A 68 -2.04 -1.46 -15.35
CA PHE A 68 -1.25 -2.65 -15.02
C PHE A 68 -2.07 -3.58 -14.12
N MET A 69 -1.97 -4.90 -14.33
CA MET A 69 -2.77 -5.88 -13.60
C MET A 69 -2.27 -6.17 -12.17
N SER A 70 -1.03 -5.79 -11.87
CA SER A 70 -0.43 -5.85 -10.54
C SER A 70 0.79 -4.93 -10.45
N VAL A 71 1.33 -4.77 -9.25
CA VAL A 71 2.62 -4.10 -9.01
C VAL A 71 3.74 -4.74 -9.82
N GLU A 72 3.79 -6.07 -9.89
CA GLU A 72 4.78 -6.81 -10.68
C GLU A 72 4.73 -6.44 -12.17
N HIS A 73 3.53 -6.27 -12.77
CA HIS A 73 3.42 -5.87 -14.17
C HIS A 73 4.07 -4.51 -14.42
N TYR A 74 3.79 -3.54 -13.55
CA TYR A 74 4.41 -2.22 -13.63
C TYR A 74 5.92 -2.32 -13.47
N TYR A 75 6.38 -2.91 -12.37
CA TYR A 75 7.80 -2.99 -12.03
C TYR A 75 8.62 -3.70 -13.12
N GLN A 76 8.09 -4.78 -13.71
CA GLN A 76 8.75 -5.49 -14.79
C GLN A 76 8.71 -4.72 -16.12
N ALA A 77 7.61 -4.03 -16.42
CA ALA A 77 7.49 -3.22 -17.64
C ALA A 77 8.46 -2.02 -17.61
N MET A 78 8.60 -1.34 -16.47
CA MET A 78 9.49 -0.17 -16.34
C MET A 78 10.96 -0.47 -16.59
N LYS A 79 11.39 -1.74 -16.49
CA LYS A 79 12.73 -2.16 -16.95
C LYS A 79 12.97 -1.91 -18.43
N PHE A 80 11.91 -1.79 -19.23
CA PHE A 80 11.94 -1.76 -20.69
C PHE A 80 11.17 -0.57 -21.27
N GLU A 81 10.95 0.47 -20.47
CA GLU A 81 10.31 1.72 -20.90
C GLU A 81 10.91 2.23 -22.23
N GLY A 82 10.05 2.70 -23.13
CA GLY A 82 10.45 3.15 -24.47
C GLY A 82 10.70 2.04 -25.49
N THR A 83 10.58 0.75 -25.11
CA THR A 83 10.74 -0.38 -26.04
C THR A 83 9.42 -1.10 -26.31
N LYS A 84 9.35 -1.91 -27.37
CA LYS A 84 8.18 -2.77 -27.65
C LYS A 84 7.89 -3.76 -26.53
N LYS A 85 8.93 -4.18 -25.78
CA LYS A 85 8.82 -5.17 -24.70
C LYS A 85 8.03 -4.64 -23.50
N PHE A 86 8.02 -3.33 -23.29
CA PHE A 86 7.18 -2.67 -22.28
C PHE A 86 5.72 -3.08 -22.39
N GLU A 87 5.12 -2.91 -23.58
CA GLU A 87 3.71 -3.22 -23.81
C GLU A 87 3.41 -4.71 -23.71
N VAL A 88 4.35 -5.56 -24.13
CA VAL A 88 4.23 -7.03 -24.01
C VAL A 88 4.16 -7.46 -22.55
N ILE A 89 5.01 -6.89 -21.69
CA ILE A 89 5.02 -7.17 -20.25
C ILE A 89 3.78 -6.59 -19.57
N ARG A 90 3.44 -5.33 -19.87
CA ARG A 90 2.28 -4.64 -19.29
C ARG A 90 0.97 -5.39 -19.53
N ARG A 91 0.81 -5.98 -20.73
CA ARG A 91 -0.40 -6.70 -21.15
C ARG A 91 -0.36 -8.20 -20.86
N ALA A 92 0.65 -8.70 -20.14
CA ALA A 92 0.69 -10.10 -19.74
C ALA A 92 -0.53 -10.47 -18.90
N GLY A 93 -0.98 -11.73 -19.00
CA GLY A 93 -2.19 -12.18 -18.31
C GLY A 93 -2.00 -12.35 -16.79
N LYS A 94 -0.81 -12.76 -16.36
CA LYS A 94 -0.48 -13.02 -14.95
C LYS A 94 0.83 -12.34 -14.57
N ALA A 95 0.95 -11.98 -13.29
CA ALA A 95 2.16 -11.34 -12.75
C ALA A 95 3.42 -12.18 -12.97
N ILE A 96 3.30 -13.51 -12.83
CA ILE A 96 4.40 -14.46 -13.10
C ILE A 96 4.81 -14.42 -14.58
N ASP A 97 3.88 -14.21 -15.51
CA ASP A 97 4.19 -14.14 -16.93
C ASP A 97 4.91 -12.83 -17.27
N ALA A 98 4.51 -11.70 -16.67
CA ALA A 98 5.24 -10.44 -16.74
C ALA A 98 6.69 -10.59 -16.26
N HIS A 99 6.89 -11.28 -15.14
CA HIS A 99 8.23 -11.61 -14.63
C HIS A 99 9.03 -12.45 -15.62
N LYS A 100 8.46 -13.56 -16.13
CA LYS A 100 9.13 -14.45 -17.09
C LYS A 100 9.52 -13.73 -18.38
N LEU A 101 8.62 -12.88 -18.90
CA LEU A 101 8.88 -12.08 -20.10
C LEU A 101 10.05 -11.12 -19.89
N ALA A 102 10.10 -10.45 -18.73
CA ALA A 102 11.19 -9.55 -18.39
C ALA A 102 12.55 -10.23 -18.22
N GLN A 103 12.60 -11.52 -17.88
CA GLN A 103 13.84 -12.28 -17.72
C GLN A 103 14.45 -12.73 -19.06
N LYS A 104 13.69 -12.72 -20.17
CA LYS A 104 14.24 -12.97 -21.51
C LYS A 104 15.31 -11.91 -21.85
N LYS A 105 16.44 -12.32 -22.40
CA LYS A 105 17.59 -11.45 -22.72
C LYS A 105 17.57 -10.89 -24.16
N ASP A 106 16.38 -10.75 -24.71
CA ASP A 106 16.10 -10.30 -26.09
C ASP A 106 15.99 -8.77 -26.22
N THR A 107 15.97 -8.04 -25.11
CA THR A 107 15.91 -6.58 -25.10
C THR A 107 16.73 -6.07 -23.91
N PRO A 108 17.58 -5.05 -24.08
CA PRO A 108 18.31 -4.46 -22.96
C PRO A 108 17.35 -3.76 -21.99
N LYS A 109 17.69 -3.80 -20.71
CA LYS A 109 16.98 -3.02 -19.69
C LYS A 109 17.41 -1.56 -19.76
N ASN A 110 16.61 -0.66 -19.19
CA ASN A 110 16.99 0.72 -18.95
C ASN A 110 18.34 0.77 -18.19
N ARG A 111 19.26 1.63 -18.65
CA ARG A 111 20.61 1.76 -18.09
C ARG A 111 20.57 2.18 -16.62
N ASP A 112 19.62 3.02 -16.25
CA ASP A 112 19.49 3.59 -14.91
C ASP A 112 18.61 2.73 -13.98
N TRP A 113 18.32 1.49 -14.40
CA TRP A 113 17.39 0.61 -13.68
C TRP A 113 17.77 0.39 -12.20
N GLN A 114 19.06 0.28 -11.88
CA GLN A 114 19.48 0.02 -10.50
C GLN A 114 19.11 1.17 -9.55
N ASP A 115 19.15 2.40 -10.03
CA ASP A 115 18.85 3.60 -9.26
C ASP A 115 17.33 3.82 -9.18
N LEU A 116 16.60 3.46 -10.24
CA LEU A 116 15.16 3.69 -10.33
C LEU A 116 14.29 2.58 -9.72
N LYS A 117 14.81 1.37 -9.50
CA LYS A 117 14.00 0.21 -9.07
C LYS A 117 13.19 0.46 -7.79
N VAL A 118 13.75 1.17 -6.81
CA VAL A 118 13.07 1.47 -5.55
C VAL A 118 11.95 2.48 -5.77
N ALA A 119 12.21 3.53 -6.54
CA ALA A 119 11.21 4.54 -6.88
C ALA A 119 10.02 3.92 -7.65
N TYR A 120 10.29 3.06 -8.63
CA TYR A 120 9.24 2.38 -9.38
C TYR A 120 8.43 1.41 -8.52
N MET A 121 9.08 0.65 -7.63
CA MET A 121 8.38 -0.22 -6.69
C MET A 121 7.46 0.59 -5.77
N LYS A 122 7.98 1.65 -5.15
CA LYS A 122 7.22 2.53 -4.26
C LYS A 122 6.02 3.16 -4.96
N LYS A 123 6.20 3.72 -6.16
CA LYS A 123 5.11 4.30 -6.96
C LYS A 123 3.99 3.28 -7.21
N ALA A 124 4.34 2.04 -7.52
CA ALA A 124 3.36 0.99 -7.81
C ALA A 124 2.65 0.46 -6.56
N ILE A 125 3.38 0.25 -5.46
CA ILE A 125 2.77 -0.17 -4.18
C ILE A 125 1.85 0.94 -3.68
N GLN A 126 2.26 2.21 -3.78
CA GLN A 126 1.42 3.33 -3.40
C GLN A 126 0.14 3.38 -4.23
N ALA A 127 0.23 3.26 -5.56
CA ALA A 127 -0.93 3.19 -6.43
C ALA A 127 -1.87 2.03 -6.05
N LYS A 128 -1.33 0.86 -5.73
CA LYS A 128 -2.12 -0.32 -5.31
C LYS A 128 -2.97 -0.04 -4.08
N PHE A 129 -2.40 0.56 -3.05
CA PHE A 129 -3.11 0.80 -1.79
C PHE A 129 -3.95 2.07 -1.82
N GLN A 130 -3.56 3.11 -2.55
CA GLN A 130 -4.40 4.31 -2.70
C GLN A 130 -5.63 4.07 -3.59
N GLN A 131 -5.50 3.28 -4.66
CA GLN A 131 -6.60 3.06 -5.61
C GLN A 131 -7.57 1.95 -5.18
N ASN A 132 -7.21 1.13 -4.19
CA ASN A 132 -8.03 0.03 -3.70
C ASN A 132 -8.34 0.19 -2.21
N LYS A 133 -9.50 0.79 -1.90
CA LYS A 133 -9.95 1.08 -0.52
C LYS A 133 -9.93 -0.16 0.39
N ALA A 134 -10.32 -1.33 -0.14
CA ALA A 134 -10.33 -2.57 0.64
C ALA A 134 -8.91 -3.05 1.00
N LEU A 135 -7.95 -2.95 0.08
CA LEU A 135 -6.55 -3.26 0.36
C LEU A 135 -5.91 -2.21 1.26
N LYS A 136 -6.25 -0.92 1.10
CA LYS A 136 -5.82 0.17 1.99
C LYS A 136 -6.16 -0.16 3.44
N LYS A 137 -7.41 -0.52 3.69
CA LYS A 137 -7.91 -0.91 5.01
C LYS A 137 -7.13 -2.10 5.57
N GLN A 138 -6.95 -3.17 4.79
CA GLN A 138 -6.18 -4.33 5.21
C GLN A 138 -4.71 -3.99 5.54
N LEU A 139 -4.09 -3.05 4.81
CA LEU A 139 -2.73 -2.59 5.11
C LEU A 139 -2.69 -1.82 6.44
N ILE A 140 -3.63 -0.91 6.67
CA ILE A 140 -3.74 -0.13 7.92
C ILE A 140 -3.91 -1.07 9.12
N GLU A 141 -4.76 -2.10 8.99
CA GLU A 141 -5.03 -3.12 10.02
C GLU A 141 -3.78 -3.91 10.44
N THR A 142 -2.70 -3.87 9.64
CA THR A 142 -1.44 -4.51 10.05
C THR A 142 -0.69 -3.75 11.14
N TYR A 143 -1.04 -2.51 11.46
CA TYR A 143 -0.39 -1.72 12.51
C TYR A 143 -0.72 -2.23 13.92
N PRO A 144 0.23 -2.17 14.88
CA PRO A 144 1.59 -1.63 14.76
C PRO A 144 2.64 -2.59 14.21
N ASN A 145 2.25 -3.79 13.75
CA ASN A 145 3.18 -4.89 13.46
C ASN A 145 4.20 -4.57 12.37
N LYS A 146 5.41 -5.13 12.52
CA LYS A 146 6.48 -5.07 11.51
C LYS A 146 6.17 -6.01 10.36
N LEU A 147 6.25 -5.52 9.12
CA LEU A 147 6.05 -6.31 7.91
C LEU A 147 7.39 -6.81 7.38
N VAL A 148 7.51 -8.14 7.23
CA VAL A 148 8.76 -8.78 6.81
C VAL A 148 8.50 -9.74 5.65
N ASP A 149 9.11 -9.44 4.49
CA ASP A 149 9.05 -10.30 3.31
C ASP A 149 10.09 -11.42 3.46
N VAL A 150 9.60 -12.64 3.70
CA VAL A 150 10.42 -13.85 3.92
C VAL A 150 10.49 -14.72 2.67
N THR A 151 10.36 -14.11 1.48
CA THR A 151 10.51 -14.83 0.22
C THR A 151 11.92 -15.44 0.11
N PRO A 152 12.03 -16.78 -0.07
CA PRO A 152 13.31 -17.47 -0.18
C PRO A 152 14.19 -16.91 -1.30
N GLY A 153 15.49 -16.79 -1.04
CA GLY A 153 16.48 -16.29 -2.01
C GLY A 153 16.43 -14.79 -2.35
N ASP A 154 15.41 -14.02 -1.94
CA ASP A 154 15.37 -12.57 -2.18
C ASP A 154 15.97 -11.79 -1.00
N LYS A 155 17.21 -11.35 -1.16
CA LYS A 155 17.95 -10.58 -0.13
C LYS A 155 17.79 -9.06 -0.25
N PHE A 156 17.17 -8.56 -1.32
CA PHE A 156 17.01 -7.12 -1.52
C PHE A 156 15.60 -6.67 -1.16
N TRP A 157 14.58 -7.27 -1.77
CA TRP A 157 13.19 -6.94 -1.44
C TRP A 157 12.75 -7.63 -0.15
N GLY A 158 13.23 -8.85 0.08
CA GLY A 158 13.03 -9.62 1.31
C GLY A 158 14.27 -9.75 2.19
N ILE A 159 14.16 -10.63 3.18
CA ILE A 159 15.25 -10.98 4.11
C ILE A 159 16.07 -12.20 3.66
N GLY A 160 15.60 -12.94 2.64
CA GLY A 160 16.22 -14.18 2.17
C GLY A 160 16.29 -15.28 3.24
N ASP A 161 16.95 -16.39 2.91
CA ASP A 161 16.90 -17.62 3.72
C ASP A 161 17.63 -17.50 5.07
N LYS A 162 18.59 -16.57 5.17
CA LYS A 162 19.37 -16.30 6.38
C LYS A 162 18.80 -15.17 7.24
N GLU A 163 17.68 -14.58 6.83
CA GLU A 163 17.07 -13.44 7.51
C GLU A 163 17.96 -12.16 7.57
N GLU A 164 19.00 -12.07 6.73
CA GLU A 164 20.00 -10.97 6.69
C GLU A 164 19.75 -9.96 5.55
N GLY A 165 18.71 -10.16 4.74
CA GLY A 165 18.38 -9.30 3.62
C GLY A 165 17.78 -7.95 4.05
N LYS A 166 17.65 -7.03 3.08
CA LYS A 166 17.29 -5.63 3.36
C LYS A 166 15.82 -5.42 3.71
N ASN A 167 14.92 -6.36 3.38
CA ASN A 167 13.48 -6.20 3.57
C ASN A 167 12.92 -4.90 2.96
N MET A 168 13.44 -4.44 1.81
CA MET A 168 13.01 -3.16 1.20
C MET A 168 11.50 -3.13 0.93
N ASN A 169 10.89 -4.28 0.58
CA ASN A 169 9.46 -4.36 0.32
C ASN A 169 8.64 -4.12 1.60
N GLY A 170 9.00 -4.77 2.70
CA GLY A 170 8.37 -4.55 4.01
C GLY A 170 8.49 -3.10 4.48
N GLN A 171 9.67 -2.48 4.31
CA GLN A 171 9.89 -1.07 4.64
C GLN A 171 8.97 -0.13 3.84
N ILE A 172 8.88 -0.32 2.52
CA ILE A 172 8.00 0.49 1.65
C ILE A 172 6.53 0.32 2.02
N LEU A 173 6.10 -0.90 2.34
CA LEU A 173 4.72 -1.17 2.77
C LEU A 173 4.38 -0.44 4.08
N MET A 174 5.30 -0.44 5.05
CA MET A 174 5.11 0.27 6.32
C MET A 174 5.10 1.79 6.12
N GLU A 175 5.97 2.32 5.26
CA GLU A 175 5.95 3.74 4.89
C GLU A 175 4.60 4.14 4.26
N ILE A 176 4.10 3.36 3.30
CA ILE A 176 2.81 3.62 2.66
C ILE A 176 1.66 3.45 3.64
N ARG A 177 1.75 2.50 4.58
CA ARG A 177 0.77 2.33 5.66
C ARG A 177 0.65 3.60 6.50
N GLU A 178 1.77 4.20 6.89
CA GLU A 178 1.78 5.46 7.66
C GLU A 178 1.17 6.62 6.86
N LEU A 179 1.44 6.70 5.55
CA LEU A 179 0.80 7.69 4.68
C LEU A 179 -0.72 7.47 4.63
N CYS A 180 -1.16 6.23 4.44
CA CYS A 180 -2.57 5.88 4.38
C CYS A 180 -3.35 6.17 5.67
N MET A 181 -2.70 6.17 6.83
CA MET A 181 -3.30 6.54 8.12
C MET A 181 -3.43 8.05 8.33
N LYS A 182 -2.56 8.84 7.71
CA LYS A 182 -2.57 10.32 7.83
C LYS A 182 -3.54 10.98 6.84
N GLU A 183 -3.94 10.26 5.79
CA GLU A 183 -4.96 10.72 4.87
C GLU A 183 -6.32 10.76 5.60
N PRO A 184 -7.00 11.92 5.70
CA PRO A 184 -8.32 11.98 6.30
C PRO A 184 -9.29 11.07 5.53
N GLU A 185 -10.19 10.40 6.23
CA GLU A 185 -11.32 9.70 5.63
C GLU A 185 -12.29 10.75 5.05
N GLU A 186 -11.93 11.37 3.92
CA GLU A 186 -12.88 12.08 3.08
C GLU A 186 -13.78 11.03 2.43
N GLU A 187 -14.83 10.61 3.14
CA GLU A 187 -16.11 10.03 2.66
C GLU A 187 -16.80 9.26 3.82
N MET A 188 -17.42 9.98 4.75
CA MET A 188 -18.48 9.41 5.61
C MET A 188 -19.70 10.33 5.80
N GLU A 189 -19.77 11.49 5.15
CA GLU A 189 -20.89 12.45 5.33
C GLU A 189 -21.93 12.47 4.18
N GLN A 190 -21.69 11.79 3.06
CA GLN A 190 -22.62 11.84 1.92
C GLN A 190 -23.65 10.70 1.86
N SER A 191 -23.58 9.69 2.74
CA SER A 191 -24.57 8.60 2.76
C SER A 191 -25.57 8.67 3.94
N MET A 192 -25.57 9.76 4.72
CA MET A 192 -26.52 9.97 5.82
C MET A 192 -27.48 11.15 5.59
N ASN A 193 -27.42 11.78 4.42
CA ASN A 193 -28.28 12.92 4.04
C ASN A 193 -29.06 12.70 2.73
N GLU A 194 -29.17 11.46 2.25
CA GLU A 194 -30.11 11.09 1.17
C GLU A 194 -31.27 10.24 1.69
#